data_AF-A0A6L5JW31-F1
#
_entry.id   AF-A0A6L5JW31-F1
#
_cell.length_a   1.000
_cell.length_b   1.000
_cell.length_c   1.000
_cell.angle_alpha   90.00
_cell.angle_beta   90.00
_cell.angle_gamma   90.00
#
_symmetry.space_group_name_H-M   'P 1'
#
loop_
_entity.id
_entity.type
_entity.pdbx_description
1 polymer ?
#
loop_
_entity_poly.entity_id
_entity_poly.type
_entity_poly.pdbx_seq_one_letter_code
_entity_poly.pdbx_strand_id
1 'polypeptide(L)'
;MEKKEPQTAIRADRDEWAELLGVSPTPATLAKVGINETTWTAIRRGRAPLVPVSAYRAARFHRYGDLSELAGGEWRGFAVCDGALTVPGVKRPIPAGELRAWWATLAELHALRFQVVQLQRDVERADAALEAAEQRAAYYRRQLVTESRLALMLAGA
;
A
#
# COMPACT_ATOMS: atom_id res chain seq x y z
N MET A 1 -30.03 -26.25 18.66
CA MET A 1 -29.18 -25.96 17.48
C MET A 1 -27.85 -26.67 17.72
N GLU A 2 -27.66 -27.85 17.13
CA GLU A 2 -26.35 -28.50 17.13
C GLU A 2 -25.37 -27.62 16.36
N LYS A 3 -24.35 -27.10 17.06
CA LYS A 3 -23.19 -26.50 16.41
C LYS A 3 -22.45 -27.63 15.71
N LYS A 4 -22.71 -27.85 14.41
CA LYS A 4 -21.86 -28.68 13.56
C LYS A 4 -20.42 -28.16 13.70
N GLU A 5 -19.52 -28.98 14.23
CA GLU A 5 -18.11 -28.68 14.23
C GLU A 5 -17.67 -28.35 12.79
N PRO A 6 -16.91 -27.26 12.59
CA PRO A 6 -16.48 -26.89 11.25
C PRO A 6 -15.59 -28.03 10.72
N GLN A 7 -16.00 -28.66 9.62
CA GLN A 7 -15.18 -29.62 8.92
C GLN A 7 -13.83 -28.97 8.61
N THR A 8 -12.75 -29.53 9.15
CA THR A 8 -11.39 -28.99 9.02
C THR A 8 -10.67 -29.53 7.78
N ALA A 9 -11.12 -30.67 7.26
CA ALA A 9 -10.56 -31.32 6.07
C ALA A 9 -11.64 -31.90 5.15
N ILE A 10 -11.33 -31.95 3.85
CA ILE A 10 -12.15 -32.54 2.79
C ILE A 10 -11.30 -33.55 1.99
N ARG A 11 -11.96 -34.50 1.32
CA ARG A 11 -11.26 -35.37 0.36
C ARG A 11 -11.04 -34.59 -0.94
N ALA A 12 -9.79 -34.59 -1.41
CA ALA A 12 -9.45 -33.93 -2.66
C ALA A 12 -9.86 -34.77 -3.87
N ASP A 13 -10.85 -34.31 -4.64
CA ASP A 13 -11.18 -34.91 -5.93
C ASP A 13 -10.13 -34.56 -6.99
N ARG A 14 -9.78 -35.50 -7.87
CA ARG A 14 -8.73 -35.28 -8.86
C ARG A 14 -9.13 -34.21 -9.87
N ASP A 15 -10.35 -34.30 -10.39
CA ASP A 15 -10.79 -33.47 -11.51
C ASP A 15 -11.04 -32.05 -11.04
N GLU A 16 -11.65 -31.89 -9.85
CA GLU A 16 -11.85 -30.60 -9.21
C GLU A 16 -10.51 -29.87 -8.95
N TRP A 17 -9.52 -30.57 -8.39
CA TRP A 17 -8.22 -29.96 -8.09
C TRP A 17 -7.39 -29.68 -9.35
N ALA A 18 -7.53 -30.50 -10.40
CA ALA A 18 -6.95 -30.23 -11.71
C ALA A 18 -7.61 -29.01 -12.38
N GLU A 19 -8.90 -28.79 -12.16
CA GLU A 19 -9.59 -27.58 -12.58
C GLU A 19 -9.05 -26.34 -11.85
N LEU A 20 -8.90 -26.44 -10.52
CA LEU A 20 -8.51 -25.32 -9.67
C LEU A 20 -7.04 -24.89 -9.84
N LEU A 21 -6.12 -25.85 -10.00
CA LEU A 21 -4.68 -25.57 -10.02
C LEU A 21 -4.02 -25.82 -11.38
N GLY A 22 -4.78 -26.35 -12.35
CA GLY A 22 -4.25 -26.82 -13.63
C GLY A 22 -3.60 -28.21 -13.54
N VAL A 23 -3.15 -28.72 -14.69
CA VAL A 23 -2.59 -30.07 -14.83
C VAL A 23 -1.18 -30.19 -14.21
N SER A 24 -0.43 -29.09 -14.21
CA SER A 24 0.96 -29.03 -13.72
C SER A 24 1.21 -27.70 -12.96
N PRO A 25 0.67 -27.54 -11.74
CA PRO A 25 0.91 -26.35 -10.93
C PRO A 25 2.39 -26.24 -10.56
N THR A 26 2.88 -25.01 -10.53
CA THR A 26 4.25 -24.73 -10.07
C THR A 26 4.39 -24.99 -8.57
N PRO A 27 5.60 -25.28 -8.07
CA PRO A 27 5.85 -25.40 -6.62
C PRO A 27 5.41 -24.15 -5.84
N ALA A 28 5.54 -22.96 -6.43
CA ALA A 28 5.10 -21.72 -5.84
C ALA A 28 3.56 -21.64 -5.70
N THR A 29 2.82 -22.16 -6.69
CA THR A 29 1.35 -22.26 -6.61
C THR A 29 0.92 -23.21 -5.49
N LEU A 30 1.55 -24.38 -5.40
CA LEU A 30 1.26 -25.35 -4.33
C LEU A 30 1.52 -24.76 -2.94
N ALA A 31 2.63 -24.05 -2.77
CA ALA A 31 2.96 -23.36 -1.53
C ALA A 31 1.92 -22.28 -1.13
N LYS A 32 1.41 -21.50 -2.10
CA LYS A 32 0.37 -20.48 -1.86
C LYS A 32 -0.94 -21.09 -1.35
N VAL A 33 -1.27 -22.28 -1.84
CA VAL A 33 -2.48 -23.01 -1.45
C VAL A 33 -2.28 -23.83 -0.16
N GLY A 34 -1.03 -23.95 0.31
CA GLY A 34 -0.70 -24.67 1.54
C GLY A 34 -0.64 -26.18 1.36
N ILE A 35 -0.30 -26.65 0.16
CA ILE A 35 -0.17 -28.09 -0.16
C ILE A 35 1.26 -28.36 -0.65
N ASN A 36 1.79 -29.54 -0.30
CA ASN A 36 3.11 -29.99 -0.75
C ASN A 36 3.00 -30.86 -2.03
N GLU A 37 4.14 -31.07 -2.67
CA GLU A 37 4.21 -31.86 -3.91
C GLU A 37 3.78 -33.33 -3.71
N THR A 38 4.01 -33.90 -2.52
CA THR A 38 3.59 -35.27 -2.19
C THR A 38 2.08 -35.41 -2.14
N THR A 39 1.38 -34.42 -1.59
CA THR A 39 -0.09 -34.40 -1.58
C THR A 39 -0.63 -34.16 -3.00
N TRP A 40 -0.04 -33.24 -3.76
CA TRP A 40 -0.43 -33.01 -5.16
C TRP A 40 -0.27 -34.28 -6.02
N THR A 41 0.85 -34.99 -5.89
CA THR A 41 1.07 -36.24 -6.62
C THR A 41 0.09 -37.35 -6.21
N ALA A 42 -0.36 -37.38 -4.95
CA ALA A 42 -1.41 -38.29 -4.50
C ALA A 42 -2.78 -37.94 -5.11
N ILE A 43 -3.14 -36.65 -5.17
CA ILE A 43 -4.36 -36.14 -5.83
C ILE A 43 -4.34 -36.52 -7.31
N ARG A 44 -3.23 -36.22 -8.02
CA ARG A 44 -3.06 -36.52 -9.45
C ARG A 44 -3.18 -38.01 -9.77
N ARG A 45 -2.77 -38.88 -8.84
CA ARG A 45 -2.89 -40.34 -8.95
C ARG A 45 -4.29 -40.87 -8.57
N GLY A 46 -5.24 -40.01 -8.23
CA GLY A 46 -6.61 -40.39 -7.85
C GLY A 46 -6.74 -40.97 -6.45
N ARG A 47 -5.76 -40.76 -5.56
CA ARG A 47 -5.77 -41.34 -4.19
C ARG A 47 -6.60 -40.55 -3.17
N ALA A 48 -7.23 -39.45 -3.60
CA ALA A 48 -8.14 -38.60 -2.81
C ALA A 48 -7.69 -38.34 -1.35
N PRO A 49 -6.50 -37.76 -1.13
CA PRO A 49 -6.03 -37.47 0.23
C PRO A 49 -6.93 -36.46 0.94
N LEU A 50 -6.91 -36.49 2.27
CA LEU A 50 -7.52 -35.45 3.09
C LEU A 50 -6.69 -34.17 3.00
N VAL A 51 -7.32 -33.07 2.61
CA VAL A 51 -6.72 -31.74 2.51
C VAL A 51 -7.48 -30.74 3.38
N PRO A 52 -6.80 -29.76 3.99
CA PRO A 52 -7.48 -28.74 4.78
C PRO A 52 -8.52 -27.97 3.95
N VAL A 53 -9.66 -27.63 4.55
CA VAL A 53 -10.69 -26.79 3.90
C VAL A 53 -10.12 -25.41 3.53
N SER A 54 -9.18 -24.89 4.32
CA SER A 54 -8.47 -23.65 4.01
C SER A 54 -7.68 -23.75 2.70
N ALA A 55 -7.03 -24.89 2.44
CA ALA A 55 -6.30 -25.12 1.21
C ALA A 55 -7.26 -25.16 0.01
N TYR A 56 -8.40 -25.83 0.15
CA TYR A 56 -9.43 -25.82 -0.90
C TYR A 56 -9.94 -24.41 -1.20
N ARG A 57 -10.26 -23.62 -0.17
CA ARG A 57 -10.70 -22.22 -0.34
C ARG A 57 -9.62 -21.36 -0.99
N ALA A 58 -8.36 -21.56 -0.62
CA ALA A 58 -7.22 -20.87 -1.23
C ALA A 58 -7.05 -21.24 -2.71
N ALA A 59 -7.22 -22.52 -3.07
CA ALA A 59 -7.19 -22.98 -4.46
C ALA A 59 -8.31 -22.36 -5.30
N ARG A 60 -9.53 -22.35 -4.76
CA ARG A 60 -10.69 -21.71 -5.39
C ARG A 60 -10.48 -20.22 -5.60
N PHE A 61 -10.03 -19.53 -4.55
CA PHE A 61 -9.74 -18.10 -4.60
C PHE A 61 -8.60 -17.75 -5.57
N HIS A 62 -7.60 -18.63 -5.70
CA HIS A 62 -6.49 -18.43 -6.63
C HIS A 62 -6.94 -18.38 -8.09
N ARG A 63 -7.90 -19.24 -8.46
CA ARG A 63 -8.45 -19.32 -9.81
C ARG A 63 -9.45 -18.21 -10.10
N TYR A 64 -10.42 -18.02 -9.21
CA TYR A 64 -11.38 -16.93 -9.31
C TYR A 64 -11.94 -16.60 -7.93
N GLY A 65 -11.45 -15.51 -7.35
CA GLY A 65 -11.87 -15.05 -6.03
C GLY A 65 -12.46 -13.65 -6.09
N ASP A 66 -13.73 -13.50 -5.71
CA ASP A 66 -14.31 -12.18 -5.46
C ASP A 66 -13.73 -11.63 -4.15
N LEU A 67 -13.11 -10.45 -4.21
CA LEU A 67 -12.49 -9.85 -3.04
C LEU A 67 -13.49 -9.43 -1.98
N SER A 68 -14.76 -9.24 -2.33
CA SER A 68 -15.79 -8.92 -1.35
C SER A 68 -16.04 -10.05 -0.34
N GLU A 69 -15.74 -11.30 -0.70
CA GLU A 69 -15.79 -12.45 0.21
C GLU A 69 -14.72 -12.37 1.31
N LEU A 70 -13.61 -11.68 1.06
CA LEU A 70 -12.49 -11.54 2.01
C LEU A 70 -12.46 -10.19 2.72
N ALA A 71 -12.68 -9.11 1.97
CA ALA A 71 -12.44 -7.74 2.40
C ALA A 71 -13.73 -6.90 2.56
N GLY A 72 -14.90 -7.50 2.33
CA GLY A 72 -16.21 -6.88 2.55
C GLY A 72 -16.79 -6.16 1.33
N GLY A 73 -17.98 -5.58 1.50
CA GLY A 73 -18.81 -5.06 0.39
C GLY A 73 -18.16 -3.99 -0.49
N GLU A 74 -17.20 -3.22 0.05
CA GLU A 74 -16.46 -2.19 -0.68
C GLU A 74 -15.60 -2.75 -1.83
N TRP A 75 -15.26 -4.03 -1.75
CA TRP A 75 -14.46 -4.74 -2.76
C TRP A 75 -15.30 -5.44 -3.82
N ARG A 76 -16.62 -5.18 -3.86
CA ARG A 76 -17.51 -5.79 -4.85
C ARG A 76 -17.08 -5.42 -6.27
N GLY A 77 -16.99 -6.44 -7.12
CA GLY A 77 -16.56 -6.29 -8.52
C GLY A 77 -15.04 -6.34 -8.71
N PHE A 78 -14.26 -6.37 -7.63
CA PHE A 78 -12.84 -6.68 -7.70
C PHE A 78 -12.64 -8.18 -7.57
N ALA A 79 -11.83 -8.76 -8.45
CA ALA A 79 -11.60 -10.20 -8.46
C ALA A 79 -10.11 -10.52 -8.61
N VAL A 80 -9.65 -11.60 -7.98
CA VAL A 80 -8.32 -12.16 -8.20
C VAL A 80 -8.44 -13.35 -9.15
N CYS A 81 -7.65 -13.33 -10.21
CA CYS A 81 -7.54 -14.42 -11.18
C CYS A 81 -6.05 -14.61 -11.51
N ASP A 82 -5.54 -15.82 -11.31
CA ASP A 82 -4.16 -16.21 -11.62
C ASP A 82 -3.08 -15.27 -11.01
N GLY A 83 -3.38 -14.72 -9.82
CA GLY A 83 -2.47 -13.80 -9.12
C GLY A 83 -2.43 -12.37 -9.68
N ALA A 84 -3.36 -12.02 -10.56
CA ALA A 84 -3.62 -10.66 -11.00
C ALA A 84 -4.96 -10.15 -10.44
N LEU A 85 -5.01 -8.85 -10.14
CA LEU A 85 -6.20 -8.16 -9.68
C LEU A 85 -6.98 -7.61 -10.86
N THR A 86 -8.20 -8.08 -11.03
CA THR A 86 -9.18 -7.47 -11.94
C THR A 86 -9.85 -6.31 -11.22
N VAL A 87 -9.72 -5.12 -11.79
CA VAL A 87 -10.30 -3.88 -11.27
C VAL A 87 -11.42 -3.42 -12.22
N PRO A 88 -12.61 -3.08 -11.71
CA PRO A 88 -13.68 -2.52 -12.54
C PRO A 88 -13.22 -1.34 -13.39
N GLY A 89 -13.51 -1.36 -14.69
CA GLY A 89 -13.12 -0.30 -15.63
C GLY A 89 -11.70 -0.41 -16.18
N VAL A 90 -10.85 -1.30 -15.65
CA VAL A 90 -9.52 -1.57 -16.20
C VAL A 90 -9.60 -2.74 -17.17
N LYS A 91 -9.14 -2.54 -18.41
CA LYS A 91 -9.24 -3.56 -19.47
C LYS A 91 -8.39 -4.82 -19.21
N ARG A 92 -7.32 -4.70 -18.42
CA ARG A 92 -6.40 -5.81 -18.14
C ARG A 92 -6.30 -6.07 -16.63
N PRO A 93 -6.21 -7.35 -16.21
CA PRO A 93 -5.83 -7.67 -14.84
C PRO A 93 -4.45 -7.10 -14.50
N ILE A 94 -4.30 -6.59 -13.29
CA ILE A 94 -3.08 -5.95 -12.79
C ILE A 94 -2.28 -6.98 -11.99
N PRO A 95 -1.08 -7.36 -12.43
CA PRO A 95 -0.24 -8.27 -11.66
C PRO A 95 0.23 -7.62 -10.35
N ALA A 96 0.48 -8.43 -9.33
CA ALA A 96 0.93 -7.94 -8.03
C ALA A 96 2.19 -7.05 -8.09
N GLY A 97 3.08 -7.28 -9.06
CA GLY A 97 4.26 -6.44 -9.29
C GLY A 97 3.90 -5.01 -9.69
N GLU A 98 2.96 -4.86 -10.64
CA GLU A 98 2.48 -3.55 -11.10
C GLU A 98 1.68 -2.85 -10.00
N LEU A 99 0.86 -3.58 -9.25
CA LEU A 99 0.11 -3.03 -8.12
C LEU A 99 1.03 -2.48 -7.02
N ARG A 100 2.13 -3.18 -6.72
CA ARG A 100 3.16 -2.68 -5.78
C ARG A 100 3.85 -1.43 -6.30
N ALA A 101 4.15 -1.38 -7.59
CA ALA A 101 4.74 -0.19 -8.21
C ALA A 101 3.79 1.02 -8.10
N TRP A 102 2.49 0.83 -8.41
CA TRP A 102 1.48 1.88 -8.25
C TRP A 102 1.38 2.38 -6.83
N TRP A 103 1.36 1.47 -5.85
CA TRP A 103 1.32 1.85 -4.45
C TRP A 103 2.56 2.66 -4.04
N ALA A 104 3.75 2.24 -4.47
CA ALA A 104 4.99 2.97 -4.20
C ALA A 104 4.95 4.39 -4.79
N THR A 105 4.49 4.53 -6.04
CA THR A 105 4.32 5.84 -6.69
C THR A 105 3.32 6.72 -5.93
N LEU A 106 2.18 6.17 -5.50
CA LEU A 106 1.20 6.93 -4.71
C LEU A 106 1.75 7.37 -3.35
N ALA A 107 2.52 6.50 -2.69
CA ALA A 107 3.17 6.83 -1.42
C ALA A 107 4.20 7.95 -1.59
N GLU A 108 5.00 7.90 -2.66
CA GLU A 108 5.97 8.95 -3.00
C GLU A 108 5.26 10.28 -3.31
N LEU A 109 4.21 10.28 -4.14
CA LEU A 109 3.41 11.46 -4.43
C LEU A 109 2.82 12.08 -3.15
N HIS A 110 2.35 11.25 -2.22
CA HIS A 110 1.84 11.72 -0.94
C HIS A 110 2.94 12.38 -0.09
N ALA A 111 4.12 11.76 -0.02
CA ALA A 111 5.26 12.31 0.71
C ALA A 111 5.73 13.65 0.11
N LEU A 112 5.87 13.72 -1.21
CA LEU A 112 6.24 14.95 -1.92
C LEU A 112 5.22 16.06 -1.70
N ARG A 113 3.92 15.74 -1.78
CA ARG A 113 2.86 16.72 -1.51
C ARG A 113 2.94 17.30 -0.09
N PHE A 114 3.24 16.46 0.90
CA PHE A 114 3.44 16.93 2.27
C PHE A 114 4.68 17.82 2.40
N GLN A 115 5.78 17.45 1.75
CA GLN A 115 7.02 18.24 1.76
C GLN A 115 6.81 19.63 1.14
N VAL A 116 6.06 19.72 0.03
CA VAL A 116 5.72 21.02 -0.60
C VAL A 116 5.02 21.94 0.40
N VAL A 117 4.03 21.42 1.14
CA VAL A 117 3.31 22.21 2.15
C VAL A 117 4.23 22.67 3.29
N GLN A 118 5.17 21.83 3.72
CA GLN A 118 6.13 22.22 4.76
C GLN A 118 7.10 23.29 4.25
N LEU A 119 7.66 23.11 3.05
CA LEU A 119 8.57 24.08 2.44
C LEU A 119 7.90 25.44 2.22
N GLN A 120 6.64 25.45 1.80
CA GLN A 120 5.87 26.70 1.69
C GLN A 120 5.78 27.45 3.02
N ARG A 121 5.49 26.73 4.11
CA ARG A 121 5.45 27.32 5.46
C ARG A 121 6.82 27.80 5.92
N ASP A 122 7.88 27.08 5.58
CA ASP A 122 9.24 27.45 5.97
C ASP A 122 9.69 28.72 5.23
N VAL A 123 9.33 28.86 3.95
CA VAL A 123 9.53 30.10 3.17
C VAL A 123 8.77 31.26 3.82
N GLU A 124 7.48 31.11 4.12
CA GLU A 124 6.69 32.16 4.78
C GLU A 124 7.29 32.60 6.12
N ARG A 125 7.81 31.65 6.92
CA ARG A 125 8.49 31.97 8.19
C ARG A 125 9.81 32.70 7.96
N ALA A 126 10.58 32.31 6.95
CA ALA A 126 11.84 32.94 6.62
C ALA A 126 11.62 34.38 6.14
N ASP A 127 10.61 34.61 5.31
CA ASP A 127 10.24 35.94 4.82
C ASP A 127 9.82 36.86 5.98
N ALA A 128 8.96 36.37 6.89
CA ALA A 128 8.57 37.14 8.08
C ALA A 128 9.77 37.47 9.00
N ALA A 129 10.73 36.55 9.12
CA ALA A 129 11.96 36.79 9.89
C ALA A 129 12.87 37.83 9.22
N LEU A 130 12.94 37.81 7.88
CA LEU A 130 13.70 38.78 7.09
C LEU A 130 13.10 40.18 7.25
N GLU A 131 11.79 40.34 7.06
CA GLU A 131 11.10 41.62 7.25
C GLU A 131 11.34 42.20 8.65
N ALA A 132 11.25 41.35 9.70
CA ALA A 132 11.53 41.78 11.07
C ALA A 132 12.99 42.23 11.26
N ALA A 133 13.94 41.56 10.64
CA ALA A 133 15.35 41.94 10.69
C ALA A 133 15.61 43.27 9.97
N GLU A 134 15.00 43.49 8.81
CA GLU A 134 15.08 44.74 8.06
C GLU A 134 14.51 45.92 8.84
N GLN A 135 13.35 45.73 9.49
CA GLN A 135 12.74 46.73 10.37
C GLN A 135 13.66 47.11 11.53
N ARG A 136 14.28 46.13 12.19
CA ARG A 136 15.26 46.37 13.27
C ARG A 136 16.49 47.12 12.75
N ALA A 137 17.04 46.71 11.61
CA ALA A 137 18.18 47.38 11.00
C ALA A 137 17.86 48.85 10.62
N ALA A 138 16.66 49.10 10.10
CA ALA A 138 16.19 50.46 9.82
C ALA A 138 16.03 51.31 11.08
N TYR A 139 15.51 50.73 12.17
CA TYR A 139 15.42 51.39 13.47
C TYR A 139 16.81 51.78 14.00
N TYR A 140 17.76 50.85 14.07
CA TYR A 140 19.11 51.12 14.58
C TYR A 140 19.86 52.15 13.72
N ARG A 141 19.69 52.13 12.40
CA ARG A 141 20.26 53.17 11.51
C ARG A 141 19.75 54.57 11.89
N ARG A 142 18.44 54.72 12.14
CA ARG A 142 17.87 56.00 12.57
C ARG A 142 18.40 56.42 13.94
N GLN A 143 18.48 55.49 14.88
CA GLN A 143 18.99 55.74 16.23
C GLN A 143 20.45 56.21 16.20
N LEU A 144 21.31 55.55 15.42
CA LEU A 144 22.71 55.95 15.25
C LEU A 144 22.84 57.37 14.70
N VAL A 145 22.02 57.75 13.72
CA VAL A 145 22.01 59.12 13.18
C VAL A 145 21.62 60.13 14.26
N THR A 146 20.60 59.82 15.08
CA THR A 146 20.20 60.71 16.18
C THR A 146 21.28 60.83 17.25
N GLU A 147 21.90 59.72 17.66
CA GLU A 147 22.99 59.73 18.64
C GLU A 147 24.20 60.51 18.11
N SER A 148 24.56 60.33 16.84
CA SER A 148 25.65 61.07 16.20
C SER A 148 25.38 62.57 16.19
N ARG A 149 24.14 62.99 15.89
CA ARG A 149 23.76 64.41 15.92
C ARG A 149 23.83 64.99 17.34
N LEU A 150 23.36 64.25 18.34
CA LEU A 150 23.45 64.67 19.74
C LEU A 150 24.91 64.81 20.19
N ALA A 151 25.76 63.85 19.84
CA ALA A 151 27.18 63.90 20.15
C ALA A 151 27.86 65.14 19.55
N LEU A 152 27.55 65.49 18.29
CA LEU A 152 28.06 66.71 17.65
C LEU A 152 27.58 67.99 18.36
N MET A 153 26.32 68.05 18.78
CA MET A 153 25.80 69.20 19.54
C MET A 153 26.52 69.37 20.88
N LEU A 154 26.83 68.28 21.56
CA LEU A 154 27.54 68.29 22.85
C LEU A 154 29.03 68.61 22.70
N ALA A 155 29.66 68.26 21.58
CA ALA A 155 31.08 68.53 21.32
C ALA A 155 31.34 69.95 20.78
N GLY A 156 30.33 70.61 20.21
CA GLY A 156 30.41 71.97 19.68
C GLY A 156 29.97 73.08 20.65
N ALA A 157 29.57 72.73 21.87
CA ALA A 157 29.24 73.63 22.98
C ALA A 157 30.38 73.67 24.00
#